data_AF-A0A235F437-F1
#
_entry.id   AF-A0A235F437-F1
#
_cell.length_a   1.000
_cell.length_b   1.000
_cell.length_c   1.000
_cell.angle_alpha   90.00
_cell.angle_beta   90.00
_cell.angle_gamma   90.00
#
_symmetry.space_group_name_H-M   'P 1'
#
loop_
_entity.id
_entity.type
_entity.pdbx_description
1 polymer ?
#
loop_
_entity_poly.entity_id
_entity_poly.type
_entity_poly.pdbx_seq_one_letter_code
_entity_poly.pdbx_strand_id
1 'polypeptide(L)'
;MKQLVMLGGGYGNMRALKRLLQSSSLPEDIQLTLIDRVPYHCLKTEYYALAAGTISDHHIRVPFPDHPRLKIVYGEVTEIQLSEKAVHLQ
;
A
#
# COMPACT_ATOMS: atom_id res chain seq x y z
N MET A 1 21.34 4.38 0.68
CA MET A 1 20.01 3.83 1.02
C MET A 1 19.09 4.04 -0.17
N LYS A 2 18.53 2.96 -0.73
CA LYS A 2 17.59 3.01 -1.87
C LYS A 2 16.15 3.04 -1.34
N GLN A 3 15.26 3.70 -2.07
CA GLN A 3 13.84 3.74 -1.76
C GLN A 3 13.09 2.87 -2.75
N LEU A 4 12.31 1.90 -2.24
CA LEU A 4 11.33 1.17 -3.04
C LEU A 4 9.95 1.73 -2.70
N VAL A 5 9.41 2.52 -3.64
CA VAL A 5 8.13 3.20 -3.49
C VAL A 5 7.02 2.38 -4.16
N MET A 6 5.97 2.07 -3.40
CA MET A 6 4.82 1.29 -3.82
C MET A 6 3.61 2.23 -3.87
N LEU A 7 3.03 2.42 -5.06
CA LEU A 7 1.88 3.31 -5.26
C LEU A 7 0.59 2.51 -5.22
N GLY A 8 -0.20 2.71 -4.17
CA GLY A 8 -1.46 2.04 -3.89
C GLY A 8 -1.32 0.75 -3.06
N GLY A 9 -2.17 0.60 -2.06
CA GLY A 9 -2.33 -0.55 -1.18
C GLY A 9 -3.34 -1.58 -1.69
N GLY A 10 -3.39 -1.79 -3.01
CA GLY A 10 -4.21 -2.84 -3.63
C GLY A 10 -3.60 -4.25 -3.49
N TYR A 11 -4.31 -5.27 -3.99
CA TYR A 11 -3.89 -6.68 -3.85
C TYR A 11 -2.47 -6.97 -4.36
N GLY A 12 -2.07 -6.35 -5.48
CA GLY A 12 -0.73 -6.55 -6.05
C GLY A 12 0.37 -6.13 -5.09
N ASN A 13 0.31 -4.89 -4.62
CA ASN A 13 1.29 -4.36 -3.67
C ASN A 13 1.17 -5.04 -2.30
N MET A 14 -0.02 -5.39 -1.82
CA MET A 14 -0.17 -6.17 -0.59
C MET A 14 0.48 -7.56 -0.68
N ARG A 15 0.37 -8.22 -1.84
CA ARG A 15 1.02 -9.51 -2.08
C ARG A 15 2.54 -9.37 -2.14
N ALA A 16 3.04 -8.37 -2.87
CA ALA A 16 4.46 -8.07 -2.96
C ALA A 16 5.04 -7.72 -1.58
N LEU A 17 4.38 -6.83 -0.84
CA LEU A 17 4.77 -6.39 0.49
C LEU A 17 4.82 -7.56 1.48
N LYS A 18 3.80 -8.43 1.50
CA LYS A 18 3.81 -9.64 2.32
C LYS A 18 5.05 -10.50 2.04
N ARG A 19 5.41 -10.69 0.77
CA ARG A 19 6.58 -11.49 0.41
C ARG A 19 7.89 -10.81 0.80
N LEU A 20 8.03 -9.50 0.54
CA LEU A 20 9.23 -8.72 0.86
C LEU A 20 9.48 -8.58 2.37
N LEU A 21 8.42 -8.47 3.18
CA LEU A 21 8.54 -8.37 4.63
C LEU A 21 8.82 -9.74 5.29
N GLN A 22 8.28 -10.82 4.72
CA GLN A 22 8.48 -12.18 5.25
C GLN A 22 9.77 -12.83 4.77
N SER A 23 10.36 -12.37 3.66
CA SER A 23 11.62 -12.89 3.16
C SER A 23 12.81 -12.13 3.74
N SER A 24 13.86 -12.86 4.11
CA SER A 24 15.19 -12.30 4.39
C SER A 24 15.85 -11.71 3.14
N SER A 25 15.14 -11.65 2.01
CA SER A 25 15.67 -11.25 0.72
C SER A 25 15.61 -9.76 0.46
N LEU A 26 14.97 -8.96 1.33
CA LEU A 26 15.02 -7.50 1.20
C LEU A 26 16.37 -7.01 1.76
N PRO A 27 17.27 -6.51 0.90
CA PRO A 27 18.56 -5.96 1.33
C PRO A 27 18.38 -4.89 2.41
N GLU A 28 19.34 -4.83 3.35
CA GLU A 28 19.30 -3.87 4.46
C GLU A 28 19.36 -2.41 4.00
N ASP A 29 19.90 -2.15 2.80
CA ASP A 29 20.03 -0.80 2.26
C ASP A 29 18.75 -0.26 1.60
N ILE A 30 17.64 -1.01 1.62
CA ILE A 30 16.35 -0.63 1.03
C ILE A 30 15.32 -0.27 2.10
N GLN A 31 14.76 0.95 1.99
CA GLN A 31 13.57 1.38 2.72
C GLN A 31 12.33 1.19 1.83
N LEU A 32 11.28 0.57 2.39
CA LEU A 32 9.98 0.47 1.72
C LEU A 32 9.13 1.70 2.06
N THR A 33 8.49 2.28 1.06
CA THR A 33 7.47 3.32 1.24
C THR A 33 6.19 2.92 0.50
N LEU A 34 5.08 2.73 1.22
CA LEU A 34 3.75 2.57 0.63
C LEU A 34 3.03 3.91 0.63
N ILE A 35 2.51 4.31 -0.53
CA ILE A 35 1.70 5.51 -0.70
C ILE A 35 0.27 5.08 -1.02
N ASP A 36 -0.71 5.50 -0.23
CA ASP A 36 -2.12 5.31 -0.57
C ASP A 36 -2.96 6.51 -0.12
N ARG A 37 -4.06 6.77 -0.82
CA ARG A 37 -5.03 7.81 -0.48
C ARG A 37 -5.88 7.46 0.75
N VAL A 38 -6.03 6.17 1.07
CA VAL A 38 -6.79 5.68 2.23
C VAL A 38 -5.92 4.85 3.17
N PRO A 39 -6.22 4.84 4.49
CA PRO A 39 -5.37 4.19 5.48
C PRO A 39 -5.57 2.68 5.62
N TYR A 40 -5.97 1.98 4.55
CA TYR A 40 -6.25 0.54 4.57
C TYR A 40 -6.24 -0.09 3.18
N HIS A 41 -6.02 -1.41 3.15
CA HIS A 41 -6.31 -2.25 2.00
C HIS A 41 -7.81 -2.58 1.94
N CYS A 42 -8.45 -2.31 0.82
CA CYS A 42 -9.84 -2.70 0.57
C CYS A 42 -9.94 -4.12 0.00
N LEU A 43 -10.77 -4.97 0.61
CA LEU A 43 -11.20 -6.24 0.03
C LEU A 43 -12.23 -5.99 -1.07
N LYS A 44 -11.77 -5.54 -2.25
CA LYS A 44 -12.65 -5.21 -3.38
C LYS A 44 -13.51 -6.39 -3.84
N THR A 45 -13.08 -7.63 -3.58
CA THR A 45 -13.87 -8.83 -3.86
C THR A 45 -15.18 -8.85 -3.08
N GLU A 46 -15.26 -8.19 -1.91
CA GLU A 46 -16.44 -8.19 -1.03
C GLU A 46 -17.34 -6.94 -1.23
N TYR A 47 -17.08 -6.12 -2.24
CA TYR A 47 -17.86 -4.89 -2.48
C TYR A 47 -19.32 -5.19 -2.83
N TYR A 48 -19.63 -6.37 -3.37
CA TYR A 48 -21.01 -6.79 -3.66
C TYR A 48 -21.85 -6.87 -2.37
N ALA A 49 -21.29 -7.41 -1.28
CA ALA A 49 -21.96 -7.54 0.00
C ALA A 49 -22.15 -6.16 0.67
N LEU A 50 -21.15 -5.27 0.54
CA LEU A 50 -21.27 -3.89 0.98
C LEU A 50 -22.39 -3.16 0.22
N ALA A 51 -22.41 -3.28 -1.12
CA ALA A 51 -23.43 -2.65 -1.96
C ALA A 51 -24.84 -3.20 -1.70
N ALA A 52 -24.95 -4.49 -1.34
CA ALA A 52 -26.19 -5.12 -0.91
C ALA A 52 -26.63 -4.70 0.51
N GLY A 53 -25.82 -3.94 1.24
CA GLY A 53 -26.12 -3.49 2.60
C GLY A 53 -26.07 -4.61 3.65
N THR A 54 -25.45 -5.74 3.32
CA THR A 54 -25.40 -6.91 4.23
C THR A 54 -24.20 -6.89 5.17
N ILE A 55 -23.19 -6.06 4.87
CA ILE A 55 -22.02 -5.85 5.72
C ILE A 55 -21.70 -4.35 5.81
N SER A 56 -21.11 -3.95 6.93
CA SER A 56 -20.45 -2.64 7.05
C SER A 56 -19.16 -2.62 6.23
N ASP A 57 -18.78 -1.45 5.74
CA ASP A 57 -17.50 -1.19 5.10
C ASP A 57 -16.31 -1.53 6.01
N HIS A 58 -16.46 -1.48 7.33
CA HIS A 58 -15.41 -1.90 8.27
C HIS A 58 -15.01 -3.36 8.10
N HIS A 59 -15.92 -4.24 7.67
CA HIS A 59 -15.61 -5.66 7.45
C HIS A 59 -14.70 -5.92 6.25
N ILE A 60 -14.56 -4.95 5.33
CA ILE A 60 -13.79 -5.11 4.10
C ILE A 60 -12.53 -4.23 4.09
N ARG A 61 -12.19 -3.61 5.22
CA ARG A 61 -10.98 -2.81 5.41
C ARG A 61 -9.97 -3.65 6.19
N VAL A 62 -8.78 -3.81 5.64
CA VAL A 62 -7.65 -4.47 6.29
C VAL A 62 -6.58 -3.42 6.57
N PRO A 63 -6.13 -3.24 7.82
CA PRO A 63 -5.05 -2.30 8.11
C PRO A 63 -3.79 -2.72 7.36
N PHE A 64 -3.01 -1.73 6.93
CA PHE A 64 -1.68 -2.01 6.41
C PHE A 64 -0.80 -2.66 7.50
N PRO A 65 0.16 -3.51 7.13
CA PRO A 65 1.02 -4.17 8.11
C PRO A 65 1.88 -3.14 8.85
N ASP A 66 2.06 -3.36 10.15
CA ASP A 66 3.04 -2.62 10.94
C ASP A 66 4.40 -3.32 10.84
N HIS A 67 5.42 -2.58 10.39
CA HIS A 67 6.77 -3.12 10.23
C HIS A 67 7.82 -2.01 10.27
N PRO A 68 8.95 -2.16 11.02
CA PRO A 68 9.95 -1.11 11.18
C PRO A 68 10.57 -0.58 9.87
N ARG A 69 10.68 -1.45 8.85
CA ARG A 69 11.21 -1.11 7.51
C ARG A 69 10.16 -0.62 6.51
N LEU A 70 8.90 -0.46 6.93
CA LEU A 70 7.82 0.04 6.10
C LEU A 70 7.42 1.42 6.56
N LYS A 71 7.59 2.41 5.68
CA LYS A 71 7.02 3.74 5.83
C LYS A 71 5.70 3.78 5.08
N ILE A 72 4.66 4.35 5.70
CA ILE A 72 3.38 4.58 5.03
C ILE A 72 3.21 6.10 4.90
N VAL A 73 2.81 6.54 3.71
CA VAL A 73 2.49 7.94 3.41
C VAL A 73 1.07 7.99 2.87
N TYR A 74 0.27 8.89 3.42
CA TYR A 74 -1.10 9.09 2.96
C TYR A 74 -1.17 10.29 2.03
N GLY A 75 -1.78 10.11 0.87
CA GLY A 75 -1.94 11.15 -0.14
C GLY A 75 -2.39 10.58 -1.47
N GLU A 76 -3.04 11.41 -2.28
CA GLU A 76 -3.39 11.04 -3.63
C GLU A 76 -2.21 11.31 -4.56
N VAL A 77 -1.73 10.27 -5.27
CA VAL A 77 -0.69 10.45 -6.29
C VAL A 77 -1.29 11.21 -7.47
N THR A 78 -0.76 12.40 -7.73
CA THR A 78 -1.20 13.28 -8.83
C THR A 78 -0.27 13.22 -10.03
N GLU A 79 1.03 12.98 -9.81
CA GLU A 79 2.04 12.92 -10.87
C GLU A 79 3.20 11.98 -10.52
N ILE A 80 3.78 11.33 -11.55
CA ILE A 80 5.00 10.53 -11.46
C ILE A 80 6.02 11.10 -12.45
N GLN A 81 7.10 11.68 -11.94
CA GLN A 81 8.17 12.25 -12.75
C GLN A 81 9.38 11.32 -12.79
N LEU A 82 9.58 10.63 -13.92
CA LEU A 82 10.61 9.58 -14.04
C LEU A 82 12.04 10.13 -14.12
N SER A 83 12.23 11.31 -14.73
CA SER A 83 13.53 11.99 -14.85
C SER A 83 14.10 12.33 -13.47
N GLU A 84 13.25 12.84 -12.59
CA GLU A 84 13.59 13.27 -11.24
C GLU A 84 13.44 12.15 -10.21
N LYS A 85 12.82 11.03 -10.61
CA LYS A 85 12.43 9.92 -9.73
C LYS A 85 11.56 10.41 -8.56
N ALA A 86 10.61 11.30 -8.88
CA ALA A 86 9.72 11.94 -7.92
C ALA A 86 8.26 11.49 -8.11
N VAL A 87 7.51 11.51 -7.02
CA VAL A 87 6.06 11.26 -6.98
C VAL A 87 5.41 12.43 -6.24
N HIS A 88 4.45 13.09 -6.87
CA HIS A 88 3.74 14.23 -6.29
C HIS A 88 2.43 13.76 -5.66
N LEU A 89 2.15 14.32 -4.49
CA LEU A 89 0.99 13.98 -3.67
C LEU A 89 0.11 15.22 -3.44
N GLN A 90 -1.20 15.01 -3.38
CA GLN A 90 -2.19 15.96 -2.86
C GLN A 90 -2.69 15.53 -1.48
#